data_AF-A0A9C7SEM4-F1
#
_entry.id   AF-A0A9C7SEM4-F1
#
_cell.length_a   1.000
_cell.length_b   1.000
_cell.length_c   1.000
_cell.angle_alpha   90.00
_cell.angle_beta   90.00
_cell.angle_gamma   90.00
#
_symmetry.space_group_name_H-M   'P 1'
#
loop_
_entity.id
_entity.type
_entity.pdbx_description
1 polymer ?
#
loop_
_entity_poly.entity_id
_entity_poly.type
_entity_poly.pdbx_seq_one_letter_code
_entity_poly.pdbx_strand_id
1 'polypeptide(L)'
;MSGYLDIVMELAIQYGLKLIAAVAIFIIGKMVANWIKKLVIRFMKKSNVDPIIIGFTSSITYIAILTFVVVAAIGQLGIQTTSFIAIIGAAGLAIGLALQGSLANFA
;
A
#
# COMPACT_ATOMS: atom_id res chain seq x y z
N MET A 1 -13.29 -41.43 -8.94
CA MET A 1 -12.36 -40.67 -9.80
C MET A 1 -12.97 -39.32 -10.23
N SER A 2 -14.26 -39.23 -10.56
CA SER A 2 -14.96 -37.97 -10.90
C SER A 2 -15.01 -36.96 -9.74
N GLY A 3 -15.31 -37.37 -8.51
CA GLY A 3 -15.43 -36.44 -7.38
C GLY A 3 -14.13 -35.72 -6.96
N TYR A 4 -12.95 -36.25 -7.30
CA TYR A 4 -11.68 -35.54 -7.05
C TYR A 4 -11.45 -34.40 -8.04
N LEU A 5 -11.93 -34.55 -9.29
CA LEU A 5 -11.82 -33.50 -10.31
C LEU A 5 -12.77 -32.34 -10.01
N ASP A 6 -13.97 -32.63 -9.49
CA ASP A 6 -14.95 -31.61 -9.11
C ASP A 6 -14.42 -30.72 -7.96
N ILE A 7 -13.80 -31.32 -6.93
CA ILE A 7 -13.21 -30.59 -5.80
C ILE A 7 -12.03 -29.71 -6.26
N VAL A 8 -11.14 -30.24 -7.10
CA VAL A 8 -9.98 -29.47 -7.61
C VAL A 8 -10.45 -28.32 -8.48
N MET A 9 -11.49 -28.51 -9.30
CA MET A 9 -12.05 -27.48 -10.17
C MET A 9 -12.75 -26.38 -9.36
N GLU A 10 -13.50 -26.74 -8.32
CA GLU A 10 -14.18 -25.80 -7.44
C GLU A 10 -13.18 -24.95 -6.63
N LEU A 11 -12.12 -25.59 -6.09
CA LEU A 11 -11.00 -24.89 -5.45
C LEU A 11 -10.28 -23.97 -6.43
N ALA A 12 -9.96 -24.45 -7.64
CA ALA A 12 -9.27 -23.65 -8.65
C ALA A 12 -10.05 -22.39 -9.05
N ILE A 13 -11.38 -22.50 -9.19
CA ILE A 13 -12.24 -21.36 -9.52
C ILE A 13 -12.30 -20.37 -8.35
N GLN A 14 -12.49 -20.84 -7.12
CA GLN A 14 -12.56 -19.95 -5.95
C GLN A 14 -11.24 -19.21 -5.70
N TYR A 15 -10.11 -19.92 -5.68
CA TYR A 15 -8.81 -19.31 -5.43
C TYR A 15 -8.31 -18.49 -6.62
N GLY A 16 -8.62 -18.92 -7.85
CA GLY A 16 -8.31 -18.18 -9.07
C GLY A 16 -9.01 -16.82 -9.11
N LEU A 17 -10.29 -16.76 -8.74
CA LEU A 17 -11.03 -15.50 -8.69
C LEU A 17 -10.49 -14.55 -7.62
N LYS A 18 -10.13 -15.06 -6.44
CA LYS A 18 -9.48 -14.27 -5.38
C LYS A 18 -8.14 -13.71 -5.83
N LEU A 19 -7.36 -14.50 -6.56
CA LEU A 19 -6.08 -14.06 -7.10
C LEU A 19 -6.25 -12.92 -8.10
N ILE A 20 -7.19 -13.06 -9.05
CA ILE A 20 -7.52 -12.01 -10.02
C ILE A 20 -7.97 -10.73 -9.31
N ALA A 21 -8.85 -10.86 -8.32
CA ALA A 21 -9.31 -9.72 -7.52
C ALA A 21 -8.17 -9.04 -6.77
N ALA A 22 -7.27 -9.80 -6.14
CA ALA A 22 -6.09 -9.26 -5.44
C ALA A 22 -5.16 -8.50 -6.38
N VAL A 23 -4.90 -9.04 -7.58
CA VAL A 23 -4.10 -8.38 -8.62
C VAL A 23 -4.78 -7.10 -9.09
N ALA A 24 -6.10 -7.13 -9.32
CA ALA A 24 -6.87 -5.95 -9.71
C ALA A 24 -6.81 -4.85 -8.63
N ILE A 25 -7.00 -5.22 -7.35
CA ILE A 25 -6.86 -4.30 -6.20
C ILE A 25 -5.47 -3.66 -6.21
N PHE A 26 -4.42 -4.45 -6.39
CA PHE A 26 -3.05 -3.93 -6.39
C PHE A 26 -2.78 -2.96 -7.55
N ILE A 27 -3.20 -3.30 -8.77
CA ILE A 27 -3.00 -2.45 -9.95
C ILE A 27 -3.76 -1.13 -9.81
N ILE A 28 -5.06 -1.20 -9.49
CA ILE A 28 -5.92 -0.02 -9.33
C ILE A 28 -5.41 0.83 -8.16
N GLY A 29 -5.11 0.21 -7.02
CA GLY A 29 -4.59 0.90 -5.85
C GLY A 29 -3.25 1.59 -6.11
N LYS A 30 -2.35 0.96 -6.86
CA LYS A 30 -1.08 1.59 -7.27
C LYS A 30 -1.30 2.80 -8.19
N MET A 31 -2.27 2.72 -9.10
CA MET A 31 -2.64 3.86 -9.96
C MET A 31 -3.18 5.02 -9.11
N VAL A 32 -4.07 4.74 -8.15
CA VAL A 32 -4.62 5.72 -7.21
C VAL A 32 -3.52 6.35 -6.35
N ALA A 33 -2.61 5.54 -5.79
CA ALA A 33 -1.49 6.03 -4.99
C ALA A 33 -0.58 6.99 -5.79
N ASN A 34 -0.28 6.65 -7.04
CA ASN A 34 0.49 7.52 -7.94
C ASN A 34 -0.24 8.81 -8.29
N TRP A 35 -1.56 8.74 -8.49
CA TRP A 35 -2.38 9.91 -8.76
C TRP A 35 -2.41 10.86 -7.55
N ILE A 36 -2.65 10.34 -6.35
CA ILE A 36 -2.64 11.11 -5.10
C ILE A 36 -1.25 11.72 -4.85
N LYS A 37 -0.17 10.96 -5.06
CA LYS A 37 1.20 11.49 -4.97
C LYS A 37 1.39 12.73 -5.86
N LYS A 38 0.94 12.67 -7.12
CA LYS A 38 1.02 13.80 -8.05
C LYS A 38 0.19 14.99 -7.59
N LEU A 39 -0.98 14.75 -7.02
CA LEU A 39 -1.82 15.81 -6.44
C LEU A 39 -1.13 16.50 -5.26
N VAL A 40 -0.58 15.74 -4.31
CA VAL A 40 0.17 16.28 -3.17
C VAL A 40 1.33 17.16 -3.63
N ILE A 41 2.14 16.68 -4.58
CA ILE A 41 3.23 17.47 -5.16
C ILE A 41 2.70 18.76 -5.78
N ARG A 42 1.60 18.69 -6.53
CA ARG A 42 1.01 19.86 -7.20
C ARG A 42 0.54 20.92 -6.20
N PHE A 43 -0.13 20.50 -5.13
CA PHE A 43 -0.60 21.40 -4.08
C PHE A 43 0.56 22.06 -3.35
N MET A 44 1.55 21.29 -2.91
CA MET A 44 2.70 21.83 -2.16
C MET A 44 3.57 22.77 -3.03
N LYS A 45 3.74 22.46 -4.33
CA LYS A 45 4.40 23.38 -5.27
C LYS A 45 3.64 24.70 -5.42
N LYS A 46 2.30 24.64 -5.51
CA LYS A 46 1.47 25.85 -5.59
C LYS A 46 1.59 26.72 -4.34
N SER A 47 1.84 26.09 -3.18
CA SER A 47 2.06 26.76 -1.90
C SER A 47 3.51 27.18 -1.66
N ASN A 48 4.42 27.08 -2.64
CA ASN A 48 5.85 27.40 -2.50
C ASN A 48 6.55 26.69 -1.33
N VAL A 49 6.17 25.44 -1.07
CA VAL A 49 6.82 24.61 -0.04
C VAL A 49 8.22 24.19 -0.51
N ASP A 50 9.15 24.02 0.44
CA ASP A 50 10.51 23.58 0.19
C ASP A 50 10.56 22.23 -0.59
N PRO A 51 11.42 22.08 -1.61
CA PRO A 51 11.53 20.85 -2.41
C PRO A 51 11.82 19.57 -1.62
N ILE A 52 12.58 19.66 -0.52
CA ILE A 52 12.90 18.53 0.35
C ILE A 52 11.62 18.06 1.06
N ILE A 53 10.84 18.99 1.61
CA ILE A 53 9.57 18.69 2.28
C ILE A 53 8.57 18.11 1.27
N ILE A 54 8.52 18.62 0.03
CA ILE A 54 7.71 18.05 -1.05
C ILE A 54 8.10 16.59 -1.31
N GLY A 55 9.41 16.31 -1.42
CA GLY A 55 9.93 14.96 -1.64
C GLY A 55 9.56 14.00 -0.51
N PHE A 56 9.77 14.43 0.73
CA PHE A 56 9.45 13.67 1.94
C PHE A 56 7.94 13.36 2.04
N THR A 57 7.09 14.38 2.03
CA THR A 57 5.65 14.24 2.23
C THR A 57 5.00 13.43 1.11
N SER A 58 5.39 13.67 -0.15
CA SER A 58 4.86 12.91 -1.28
C SER A 58 5.30 11.44 -1.25
N SER A 59 6.50 11.14 -0.75
CA SER A 59 7.00 9.77 -0.61
C SER A 59 6.30 9.03 0.52
N ILE A 60 6.14 9.65 1.70
CA ILE A 60 5.38 9.05 2.81
C ILE A 60 3.93 8.81 2.39
N THR A 61 3.29 9.78 1.73
CA THR A 61 1.90 9.62 1.27
C THR A 61 1.79 8.43 0.32
N TYR A 62 2.71 8.31 -0.63
CA TYR A 62 2.73 7.20 -1.57
C TYR A 62 2.91 5.85 -0.88
N ILE A 63 3.90 5.74 0.02
CA ILE A 63 4.21 4.50 0.75
C ILE A 63 3.03 4.11 1.66
N ALA A 64 2.42 5.07 2.36
CA ALA A 64 1.27 4.82 3.23
C ALA A 64 0.10 4.23 2.43
N ILE A 65 -0.30 4.87 1.32
CA ILE A 65 -1.40 4.39 0.48
C ILE A 65 -1.06 3.02 -0.11
N LEU A 66 0.15 2.85 -0.65
CA LEU A 66 0.58 1.58 -1.23
C LEU A 66 0.57 0.45 -0.19
N THR A 67 0.91 0.75 1.06
CA THR A 67 0.88 -0.21 2.16
C THR A 67 -0.55 -0.71 2.42
N PHE A 68 -1.53 0.19 2.49
CA PHE A 68 -2.94 -0.21 2.60
C PHE A 68 -3.42 -1.04 1.40
N VAL A 69 -2.99 -0.67 0.19
CA VAL A 69 -3.32 -1.42 -1.04
C VAL A 69 -2.76 -2.84 -1.00
N VAL A 70 -1.51 -3.01 -0.56
CA VAL A 70 -0.89 -4.33 -0.41
C VAL A 70 -1.61 -5.16 0.64
N VAL A 71 -1.92 -4.57 1.81
CA VAL A 71 -2.68 -5.24 2.87
C VAL A 71 -4.06 -5.67 2.39
N ALA A 72 -4.76 -4.82 1.64
CA ALA A 72 -6.07 -5.15 1.06
C ALA A 72 -5.98 -6.30 0.03
N ALA A 73 -4.97 -6.27 -0.84
CA ALA A 73 -4.74 -7.34 -1.81
C ALA A 73 -4.43 -8.69 -1.13
N ILE A 74 -3.60 -8.68 -0.08
CA ILE A 74 -3.30 -9.86 0.75
C ILE A 74 -4.57 -10.36 1.46
N GLY A 75 -5.36 -9.45 2.03
CA GLY A 75 -6.63 -9.80 2.68
C GLY A 75 -7.63 -10.46 1.73
N GLN A 76 -7.67 -10.03 0.46
CA GLN A 76 -8.51 -10.64 -0.57
C GLN A 76 -8.17 -12.12 -0.85
N LEU A 77 -6.91 -12.51 -0.62
CA LEU A 77 -6.48 -13.91 -0.72
C LEU A 77 -6.93 -14.76 0.49
N GLY A 78 -7.56 -14.15 1.50
CA GLY A 78 -7.98 -14.82 2.74
C GLY A 78 -6.88 -14.91 3.79
N ILE A 79 -5.77 -14.19 3.62
CA ILE A 79 -4.66 -14.16 4.58
C ILE A 79 -5.00 -13.18 5.70
N GLN A 80 -4.77 -13.56 6.96
CA GLN A 80 -4.93 -12.66 8.10
C GLN A 80 -3.88 -11.54 8.07
N THR A 81 -4.36 -10.31 8.06
CA THR A 81 -3.52 -9.10 7.90
C THR A 81 -3.06 -8.51 9.24
N THR A 82 -3.53 -9.01 10.38
CA THR A 82 -3.23 -8.47 11.71
C THR A 82 -1.73 -8.38 11.99
N SER A 83 -0.97 -9.44 11.67
CA SER A 83 0.49 -9.44 11.85
C SER A 83 1.20 -8.43 10.95
N PHE A 84 0.66 -8.18 9.74
CA PHE A 84 1.20 -7.16 8.84
C PHE A 84 1.01 -5.77 9.42
N ILE A 85 -0.17 -5.48 9.99
CA ILE A 85 -0.47 -4.19 10.62
C ILE A 85 0.52 -3.91 11.77
N ALA A 86 0.83 -4.92 12.59
CA ALA A 86 1.83 -4.78 13.65
C ALA A 86 3.23 -4.45 13.11
N ILE A 87 3.69 -5.17 12.07
CA ILE A 87 5.00 -4.93 11.44
C ILE A 87 5.05 -3.54 10.79
N ILE A 88 3.99 -3.14 10.08
CA ILE A 88 3.88 -1.81 9.46
C ILE A 88 3.90 -0.72 10.52
N GLY A 89 3.22 -0.91 11.66
CA GLY A 89 3.26 0.03 12.78
C GLY A 89 4.67 0.20 13.33
N ALA A 90 5.39 -0.90 13.56
CA ALA A 90 6.77 -0.87 14.01
C ALA A 90 7.71 -0.21 12.97
N ALA A 91 7.56 -0.53 11.68
CA ALA A 91 8.33 0.07 10.60
C ALA A 91 8.05 1.57 10.48
N GLY A 92 6.78 2.00 10.58
CA GLY A 92 6.40 3.40 10.56
C GLY A 92 7.01 4.19 11.71
N LEU A 93 7.02 3.62 12.93
CA LEU A 93 7.71 4.21 14.07
C LEU A 93 9.23 4.30 13.81
N ALA A 94 9.87 3.23 13.35
CA ALA A 94 11.31 3.23 13.07
C ALA A 94 11.70 4.26 11.99
N ILE A 95 10.93 4.35 10.91
CA ILE A 95 11.11 5.34 9.84
C ILE A 95 10.92 6.75 10.39
N GLY A 96 9.88 6.97 11.20
CA GLY A 96 9.61 8.25 11.84
C GLY A 96 10.74 8.71 12.77
N LEU A 97 11.24 7.82 13.61
CA LEU A 97 12.37 8.09 14.50
C LEU A 97 13.67 8.38 13.72
N ALA A 98 13.93 7.63 12.65
CA ALA A 98 15.09 7.87 11.78
C ALA A 98 15.03 9.24 11.09
N LEU A 99 13.82 9.73 10.77
CA LEU A 99 13.61 10.99 10.06
C LEU A 99 13.38 12.18 11.01
N GLN A 100 13.22 11.94 12.32
CA GLN A 100 12.95 12.97 13.33
C GLN A 100 13.99 14.10 13.31
N GLY A 101 15.28 13.75 13.30
CA GLY A 101 16.37 14.73 13.29
C GLY A 101 16.47 15.53 11.99
N SER A 102 16.18 14.91 10.85
CA SER A 102 16.17 15.63 9.57
C SER A 102 14.98 16.59 9.48
N LEU A 103 13.79 16.17 9.94
CA LEU A 103 12.57 16.98 9.92
C LEU A 103 12.58 18.13 10.92
N ALA A 104 13.16 17.94 12.10
CA ALA A 104 13.25 18.98 13.12
C ALA A 104 14.10 20.18 12.70
N ASN A 105 15.04 19.99 11.77
CA ASN A 105 15.87 21.06 11.21
C ASN A 105 15.18 21.86 10.07
N PHE A 106 13.98 21.46 9.66
CA PHE A 106 13.19 22.15 8.63
C PHE A 106 12.06 23.04 9.21
N ALA A 107 11.88 23.03 10.53
CA ALA A 107 10.90 23.85 11.26
C ALA A 107 11.53 25.16 11.76
#